data_AF-A0A1Q7CZQ6-F1
#
_entry.id   AF-A0A1Q7CZQ6-F1
#
_cell.length_a   1.000
_cell.length_b   1.000
_cell.length_c   1.000
_cell.angle_alpha   90.00
_cell.angle_beta   90.00
_cell.angle_gamma   90.00
#
_symmetry.space_group_name_H-M   'P 1'
#
loop_
_entity.id
_entity.type
_entity.pdbx_description
1 polymer ?
#
loop_
_entity_poly.entity_id
_entity_poly.type
_entity_poly.pdbx_seq_one_letter_code
_entity_poly.pdbx_strand_id
1 'polypeptide(L)' 'MHLELVIFGIVAVFAIVGYFVWDRRYRGDSQGSFKPTAEVFKDPTSGKMTRVYEDPSTGRRQYREES' A
#
# COMPACT_ATOMS: atom_id res chain seq x y z
N MET A 1 -25.77 34.49 1.01
CA MET A 1 -25.61 33.81 2.31
C MET A 1 -25.96 32.32 2.28
N HIS A 2 -27.22 31.88 2.13
CA HIS A 2 -27.52 30.43 2.19
C HIS A 2 -27.02 29.61 0.98
N LEU A 3 -27.15 30.15 -0.24
CA LEU A 3 -26.67 29.47 -1.45
C LEU A 3 -25.14 29.26 -1.45
N GLU A 4 -24.39 30.24 -0.97
CA GLU A 4 -22.93 30.18 -0.86
C GLU A 4 -22.49 29.10 0.14
N LEU A 5 -23.18 28.99 1.27
CA LEU A 5 -22.94 27.93 2.26
C LEU A 5 -23.25 26.54 1.68
N VAL A 6 -24.31 26.41 0.88
CA VAL A 6 -24.65 25.15 0.20
C VAL A 6 -23.58 24.77 -0.84
N ILE A 7 -23.15 25.72 -1.67
CA ILE A 7 -22.09 25.49 -2.65
C ILE A 7 -20.80 25.09 -1.95
N PHE A 8 -20.42 25.80 -0.88
CA PHE A 8 -19.23 25.49 -0.11
C PHE A 8 -19.30 24.09 0.52
N GLY A 9 -20.46 23.71 1.07
CA GLY A 9 -20.68 22.38 1.61
C GLY A 9 -20.53 21.28 0.57
N ILE A 10 -21.09 21.47 -0.64
CA ILE A 10 -20.95 20.51 -1.74
C ILE A 10 -19.48 20.36 -2.15
N VAL A 11 -18.77 21.47 -2.36
CA VAL A 11 -17.35 21.45 -2.73
C VAL A 11 -16.52 20.74 -1.66
N ALA A 12 -16.77 21.02 -0.38
CA ALA A 12 -16.07 20.37 0.73
C ALA A 12 -16.31 18.86 0.75
N VAL A 13 -17.56 18.40 0.54
CA VAL A 13 -17.88 16.96 0.45
C VAL A 13 -17.14 16.31 -0.70
N PHE A 14 -17.16 16.91 -1.90
CA PHE A 14 -16.43 16.37 -3.06
C PHE A 14 -14.92 16.34 -2.83
N ALA A 15 -14.35 17.37 -2.19
CA ALA A 15 -12.93 17.41 -1.86
C ALA A 15 -12.55 16.31 -0.87
N ILE A 16 -13.36 16.08 0.17
CA ILE A 16 -13.13 15.03 1.18
C ILE A 16 -13.24 13.64 0.53
N VAL A 17 -14.33 13.38 -0.21
CA VAL A 17 -14.52 12.09 -0.89
C VAL A 17 -13.41 11.84 -1.91
N GLY A 18 -13.08 12.85 -2.73
CA GLY A 18 -11.98 12.78 -3.69
C GLY A 18 -10.64 12.50 -3.02
N TYR A 19 -10.37 13.14 -1.88
CA TYR A 19 -9.19 12.87 -1.07
C TYR A 19 -9.15 11.43 -0.57
N PHE A 20 -10.23 10.91 0.02
CA PHE A 20 -10.29 9.52 0.50
C PHE A 20 -10.17 8.49 -0.64
N VAL A 21 -10.76 8.77 -1.80
CA VAL A 21 -10.63 7.90 -2.98
C VAL A 21 -9.20 7.93 -3.51
N TRP A 22 -8.57 9.09 -3.63
CA TRP A 22 -7.17 9.22 -4.03
C TRP A 22 -6.23 8.57 -3.01
N ASP A 23 -6.45 8.82 -1.72
CA ASP A 23 -5.71 8.23 -0.63
C ASP A 23 -5.80 6.70 -0.67
N ARG A 24 -7.00 6.13 -0.77
CA ARG A 24 -7.19 4.68 -0.92
C ARG A 24 -6.59 4.14 -2.22
N ARG A 25 -6.61 4.90 -3.32
CA ARG A 25 -6.11 4.45 -4.63
C ARG A 25 -4.59 4.45 -4.72
N TYR A 26 -3.92 5.40 -4.05
CA TYR A 26 -2.48 5.61 -4.14
C TYR A 26 -1.72 5.16 -2.89
N ARG A 27 -2.31 5.26 -1.70
CA ARG A 27 -1.83 4.58 -0.49
C ARG A 27 -2.38 3.17 -0.34
N GLY A 28 -3.10 2.68 -1.36
CA GLY A 28 -3.66 1.34 -1.44
C GLY A 28 -2.73 0.31 -0.82
N ASP A 29 -3.23 -0.33 0.23
CA ASP A 29 -2.54 -1.28 1.10
C ASP A 29 -1.02 -1.15 1.03
N SER A 30 -0.47 -0.12 1.68
CA SER A 30 0.96 -0.10 2.00
C SER A 30 1.40 -1.34 2.80
N GLN A 31 0.43 -2.13 3.27
CA GLN A 31 0.56 -3.50 3.70
C GLN A 31 -0.14 -4.43 2.70
N GLY A 32 0.33 -4.49 1.45
CA GLY A 32 -0.01 -5.59 0.57
C GLY A 32 0.15 -6.89 1.34
N SER A 33 -0.78 -7.83 1.18
CA SER A 33 -0.68 -9.17 1.79
C SER A 33 0.50 -9.89 1.12
N PHE A 34 1.70 -9.51 1.52
CA PHE A 34 2.96 -10.05 1.05
C PHE A 34 2.97 -11.53 1.42
N LYS A 35 2.82 -12.38 0.41
CA LYS A 35 2.82 -13.83 0.59
C LYS A 35 4.25 -14.34 0.41
N PRO A 36 4.72 -15.23 1.30
CA PRO A 36 6.01 -15.87 1.11
C PRO A 36 6.01 -16.67 -0.19
N THR A 37 7.05 -16.52 -1.00
CA THR A 37 7.29 -17.39 -2.15
C THR A 37 8.21 -18.54 -1.74
N ALA A 38 8.38 -19.52 -2.64
CA ALA A 38 9.35 -20.60 -2.45
C ALA A 38 10.81 -20.16 -2.68
N GLU A 39 11.03 -18.88 -3.04
CA GLU A 39 12.34 -18.33 -3.34
C GLU A 39 13.04 -17.91 -2.03
N VAL A 40 14.09 -18.65 -1.69
CA VAL A 40 14.91 -18.42 -0.49
C VAL A 40 16.37 -18.34 -0.90
N PHE A 41 17.04 -17.29 -0.44
CA PHE A 41 18.46 -17.04 -0.67
C PHE A 41 19.24 -17.24 0.61
N LYS A 42 20.33 -18.00 0.53
CA LYS A 42 21.32 -18.10 1.60
C LYS A 42 22.52 -17.25 1.26
N ASP A 43 22.84 -16.28 2.10
CA ASP A 43 24.08 -15.52 1.98
C ASP A 43 25.27 -16.44 2.36
N PRO A 44 26.23 -16.70 1.45
CA PRO A 44 27.38 -17.55 1.72
C PRO A 44 28.37 -16.93 2.72
N THR A 45 28.31 -15.62 2.94
CA THR A 45 29.23 -14.85 3.80
C THR A 45 28.73 -14.77 5.23
N SER A 46 27.43 -14.53 5.41
CA SER A 46 26.81 -14.35 6.73
C SER A 46 26.00 -15.57 7.20
N GLY A 47 25.70 -16.51 6.29
CA GLY A 47 24.82 -17.65 6.57
C GLY A 47 23.33 -17.28 6.71
N LYS A 48 22.97 -16.00 6.58
CA LYS A 48 21.60 -15.52 6.71
C LYS A 48 20.71 -16.03 5.57
N MET A 49 19.48 -16.36 5.92
CA MET A 49 18.45 -16.77 4.97
C MET A 49 17.53 -15.59 4.70
N THR A 50 17.22 -15.33 3.44
CA THR A 50 16.30 -14.27 3.01
C THR A 50 15.22 -14.90 2.15
N ARG A 51 13.95 -14.76 2.55
CA ARG A 51 12.80 -15.21 1.76
C ARG A 51 12.21 -14.04 0.98
N VAL A 52 11.88 -14.29 -0.28
CA VAL A 52 11.14 -13.33 -1.10
C VAL A 52 9.66 -13.42 -0.76
N TYR A 53 9.05 -12.27 -0.58
CA TYR A 53 7.62 -12.10 -0.44
C TYR A 53 7.09 -11.31 -1.62
N GLU A 54 5.96 -11.74 -2.17
CA GLU A 54 5.33 -11.07 -3.31
C GLU A 54 3.91 -10.63 -2.91
N ASP A 55 3.56 -9.40 -3.29
CA ASP A 55 2.19 -8.90 -3.18
C ASP A 55 1.43 -9.25 -4.47
N PRO A 56 0.43 -10.15 -4.43
CA PRO A 56 -0.31 -10.59 -5.62
C PRO A 56 -1.18 -9.48 -6.24
N SER A 57 -1.44 -8.39 -5.51
CA SER A 57 -2.27 -7.28 -5.99
C SER A 57 -1.48 -6.23 -6.77
N THR A 58 -0.18 -6.08 -6.46
CA THR A 58 0.68 -5.04 -7.05
C THR A 58 1.88 -5.60 -7.82
N GLY A 59 2.22 -6.88 -7.63
CA GLY A 59 3.44 -7.51 -8.16
C GLY A 59 4.72 -7.04 -7.47
N ARG A 60 4.62 -6.29 -6.35
CA ARG A 60 5.78 -5.80 -5.61
C ARG A 60 6.46 -6.95 -4.86
N ARG A 61 7.78 -6.91 -4.82
CA ARG A 61 8.62 -7.90 -4.12
C ARG A 61 9.31 -7.28 -2.92
N GLN A 62 9.37 -8.03 -1.82
CA GLN A 62 10.05 -7.65 -0.60
C GLN A 62 10.93 -8.81 -0.11
N TYR A 63 12.16 -8.49 0.26
CA TYR A 63 13.13 -9.44 0.79
C TYR A 63 13.12 -9.32 2.32
N ARG A 64 12.81 -10.41 3.02
CA ARG A 64 12.79 -10.43 4.49
C ARG A 64 13.75 -11.51 4.99
N GLU A 65 14.52 -11.19 6.02
CA GLU A 65 15.34 -12.18 6.71
C GLU A 65 14.44 -13.24 7.35
N GLU A 66 14.80 -14.51 7.17
CA GLU A 66 14.18 -15.65 7.83
C GLU A 66 14.99 -15.93 9.11
N SER A 67 14.35 -15.68 10.25
CA SER A 67 14.87 -15.87 11.62
C SER A 67 14.76 -17.31 12.09
#